data_AF-A0A840HWB5-F1
#
_entry.id   AF-A0A840HWB5-F1
#
_cell.length_a   1.000
_cell.length_b   1.000
_cell.length_c   1.000
_cell.angle_alpha   90.00
_cell.angle_beta   90.00
_cell.angle_gamma   90.00
#
_symmetry.space_group_name_H-M   'P 1'
#
loop_
_entity.id
_entity.type
_entity.pdbx_description
1 polymer ?
#
loop_
_entity_poly.entity_id
_entity_poly.type
_entity_poly.pdbx_seq_one_letter_code
_entity_poly.pdbx_strand_id
1 'polypeptide(L)' 'MPPNPGFNPFATQDNAPMCDLKYRNEWIVRRVNPNKFRWKPWKPGYQSPGDIISYQIAKGE' A
#
# COMPACT_ATOMS: atom_id res chain seq x y z
N MET A 1 -4.94 -10.45 0.85
CA MET A 1 -3.84 -9.50 1.07
C MET A 1 -3.57 -9.39 2.57
N PRO A 2 -2.31 -9.53 3.04
CA PRO A 2 -1.97 -9.27 4.44
C PRO A 2 -2.21 -7.80 4.84
N PRO A 3 -2.53 -7.52 6.12
CA PRO A 3 -2.76 -6.17 6.60
C PRO A 3 -1.51 -5.29 6.44
N ASN A 4 -1.73 -4.00 6.19
CA ASN A 4 -0.65 -3.02 6.10
C ASN A 4 0.01 -2.85 7.49
N PRO A 5 1.33 -3.07 7.63
CA PRO A 5 2.06 -2.91 8.89
C PRO A 5 2.15 -1.44 9.37
N GLY A 6 1.61 -0.50 8.60
CA GLY A 6 1.60 0.92 8.92
C GLY A 6 2.74 1.72 8.28
N PHE A 7 3.53 1.10 7.40
CA PHE A 7 4.61 1.71 6.64
C PHE A 7 4.84 0.95 5.34
N ASN A 8 5.54 1.56 4.39
CA ASN A 8 5.95 0.90 3.16
C ASN A 8 7.14 -0.05 3.43
N PRO A 9 7.00 -1.37 3.28
CA PRO A 9 8.09 -2.31 3.51
C PRO A 9 9.21 -2.23 2.45
N PHE A 10 8.98 -1.51 1.34
CA PHE A 10 9.92 -1.38 0.23
C PHE A 10 10.51 0.03 0.09
N ALA A 11 10.33 0.90 1.07
CA ALA A 11 10.69 2.32 0.99
C ALA A 11 12.15 2.59 0.62
N THR A 12 13.06 1.68 0.96
CA THR A 12 14.50 1.78 0.69
C THR A 12 14.97 0.95 -0.50
N GLN A 13 14.06 0.28 -1.20
CA GLN A 13 14.38 -0.58 -2.34
C GLN A 13 14.12 0.18 -3.65
N ASP A 14 15.19 0.47 -4.40
CA ASP A 14 15.08 1.09 -5.72
C ASP A 14 14.32 0.21 -6.72
N ASN A 15 14.46 -1.11 -6.60
CA ASN A 15 13.76 -2.12 -7.40
C ASN A 15 12.63 -2.80 -6.60
N ALA A 16 11.83 -2.01 -5.89
CA ALA A 16 10.66 -2.52 -5.17
C ALA A 16 9.73 -3.32 -6.11
N PRO A 17 9.23 -4.50 -5.69
CA PRO A 17 8.28 -5.26 -6.50
C PRO A 17 6.98 -4.48 -6.68
N MET A 18 6.35 -4.66 -7.84
CA MET A 18 5.01 -4.14 -8.09
C MET A 18 4.03 -4.74 -7.08
N CYS A 19 3.11 -3.93 -6.57
CA CYS A 19 2.16 -4.33 -5.54
C CYS A 19 0.72 -4.07 -5.97
N ASP A 20 -0.20 -4.89 -5.44
CA ASP A 20 -1.61 -4.54 -5.36
C ASP A 20 -1.88 -3.92 -4.00
N LEU A 21 -2.54 -2.76 -3.98
CA LEU A 21 -2.89 -2.01 -2.79
C LEU A 21 -4.41 -2.01 -2.63
N LYS A 22 -4.89 -2.38 -1.44
CA LYS A 22 -6.29 -2.24 -1.06
C LYS A 22 -6.45 -1.05 -0.13
N TYR A 23 -7.36 -0.17 -0.51
CA TYR A 23 -7.75 0.98 0.27
C TYR A 23 -8.91 0.67 1.21
N ARG A 24 -9.09 1.52 2.22
CA ARG A 24 -10.18 1.43 3.20
C ARG A 24 -11.57 1.52 2.56
N ASN A 25 -11.70 2.24 1.45
CA ASN A 25 -12.93 2.31 0.67
C ASN A 25 -13.16 1.09 -0.25
N GLU A 26 -12.48 -0.02 0.01
CA GLU A 26 -12.53 -1.27 -0.75
C GLU A 26 -12.00 -1.17 -2.20
N TRP A 27 -11.48 -0.02 -2.61
CA TRP A 27 -10.86 0.11 -3.93
C TRP A 27 -9.51 -0.60 -3.96
N ILE A 28 -9.24 -1.29 -5.07
CA ILE A 28 -7.98 -2.02 -5.29
C ILE A 28 -7.27 -1.41 -6.48
N VAL A 29 -6.05 -0.94 -6.25
CA VAL A 29 -5.14 -0.50 -7.31
C VAL A 29 -4.08 -1.57 -7.50
N ARG A 30 -3.91 -2.04 -8.74
CA ARG A 30 -3.09 -3.21 -9.05
C ARG A 30 -1.80 -2.85 -9.75
N ARG A 31 -0.77 -3.69 -9.58
CA ARG A 31 0.54 -3.58 -10.27
C ARG A 31 1.11 -2.16 -10.25
N VAL A 32 1.22 -1.57 -9.05
CA VAL A 32 1.80 -0.24 -8.88
C VAL A 32 3.12 -0.28 -8.12
N ASN A 33 3.96 0.71 -8.38
CA ASN A 33 5.17 0.92 -7.58
C ASN A 33 4.76 1.43 -6.18
N PRO A 34 5.01 0.69 -5.10
CA PRO A 34 4.57 1.04 -3.75
C PRO A 34 5.22 2.33 -3.21
N ASN A 35 6.39 2.71 -3.72
CA ASN A 35 7.12 3.93 -3.32
C ASN A 35 6.46 5.21 -3.83
N LYS A 36 5.55 5.11 -4.82
CA LYS A 36 4.78 6.26 -5.34
C LYS A 36 3.50 6.53 -4.55
N PHE A 37 3.22 5.72 -3.52
CA PHE A 37 2.01 5.82 -2.72
C PHE A 37 2.33 6.25 -1.31
N ARG A 38 1.36 6.89 -0.67
CA ARG A 38 1.48 7.32 0.71
C ARG A 38 1.03 6.22 1.64
N TRP A 39 1.96 5.71 2.44
CA TRP A 39 1.68 4.79 3.52
C TRP A 39 1.49 5.59 4.82
N LYS A 40 0.88 4.96 5.83
CA LYS A 40 0.72 5.53 7.17
C LYS A 40 2.05 6.07 7.75
N PRO A 41 2.02 6.93 8.78
CA PRO A 41 0.85 7.35 9.56
C PRO A 41 0.17 8.61 9.01
N TRP A 42 -1.15 8.60 9.04
CA TRP A 42 -1.95 9.82 9.08
C TRP A 42 -1.92 10.38 10.50
N LYS A 43 -2.38 11.62 10.69
CA LYS A 43 -2.49 12.20 12.04
C LYS A 43 -3.24 11.23 12.97
N PRO A 44 -2.85 11.08 14.25
CA PRO A 44 -3.59 10.26 15.21
C PRO A 44 -5.09 10.59 15.17
N GLY A 45 -5.95 9.57 15.07
CA GLY A 45 -7.40 9.72 14.94
C GLY A 45 -7.91 9.99 13.51
N TYR A 46 -7.03 10.18 12.52
CA TYR A 46 -7.43 10.41 11.13
C TYR A 46 -7.51 9.11 10.33
N GLN A 47 -8.64 8.88 9.69
CA GLN A 47 -8.88 7.76 8.78
C GLN A 47 -9.45 8.33 7.47
N SER A 48 -8.85 7.96 6.34
CA SER A 48 -9.30 8.40 5.01
C SER A 48 -9.74 7.21 4.16
N PRO A 49 -10.71 7.39 3.24
CA PRO A 49 -11.01 6.43 2.19
C PRO A 49 -9.77 5.93 1.43
N GLY A 50 -8.76 6.80 1.26
CA GLY A 50 -7.49 6.49 0.57
C GLY A 50 -6.42 5.83 1.45
N ASP A 51 -6.76 5.40 2.67
CA ASP A 51 -5.83 4.66 3.53
C ASP A 51 -5.54 3.28 2.93
N ILE A 52 -4.28 2.96 2.68
CA ILE A 52 -3.87 1.60 2.36
C ILE A 52 -4.05 0.74 3.61
N ILE A 53 -4.95 -0.25 3.57
CA ILE A 53 -5.25 -1.15 4.70
C ILE A 53 -4.64 -2.53 4.55
N SER A 54 -4.34 -2.95 3.32
CA SER A 54 -3.64 -4.20 3.02
C SER A 54 -2.93 -4.08 1.69
N TYR A 55 -1.90 -4.89 1.48
CA TYR A 55 -1.17 -4.97 0.22
C TYR A 55 -0.74 -6.41 -0.06
N GLN A 56 -0.37 -6.70 -1.29
CA GLN A 56 0.35 -7.91 -1.66
C GLN A 56 1.30 -7.61 -2.81
N ILE A 57 2.39 -8.37 -2.92
CA ILE A 57 3.22 -8.35 -4.12
C ILE A 57 2.34 -8.82 -5.29
N ALA A 58 2.30 -8.03 -6.36
CA ALA A 58 1.59 -8.40 -7.56
C ALA A 58 2.29 -9.60 -8.20
N LYS A 59 1.52 -10.66 -8.46
CA LYS A 59 2.05 -11.81 -9.21
C LYS A 59 2.17 -11.38 -10.68
N GLY A 60 3.32 -11.68 -11.28
CA GLY A 60 3.51 -11.54 -12.72
C GLY A 60 2.53 -12.45 -13.48
N GLU A 61 2.11 -11.98 -14.65
CA GLU A 61 1.60 -12.85 -15.72
C GLU A 61 2.79 -13.47 -16.44
#